data_AF-A0A3A4ZYY6-F1
#
_entry.id   AF-A0A3A4ZYY6-F1
#
_cell.length_a   1.000
_cell.length_b   1.000
_cell.length_c   1.000
_cell.angle_alpha   90.00
_cell.angle_beta   90.00
_cell.angle_gamma   90.00
#
_symmetry.space_group_name_H-M   'P 1'
#
loop_
_entity.id
_entity.type
_entity.pdbx_description
1 polymer ?
#
loop_
_entity_poly.entity_id
_entity_poly.type
_entity_poly.pdbx_seq_one_letter_code
_entity_poly.pdbx_strand_id
1 'polypeptide(L)'
;MNMEPEEVVILYTFFAPHIDITKEEAKRLLLTTPELRKKAIEQKEVLGWDLSLVAFPDLEDITHGCLDVSFADNLVAWILRVPADEIRWAAFKMQIQKKGSFAETFFSDQETIRHLPDIPCAYVRIPIRPEWVLRTAYPAKSLLAGRGSA
;
A
#
# COMPACT_ATOMS: atom_id res chain seq x y z
N MET A 1 3.14 31.32 14.39
CA MET A 1 3.24 30.52 13.15
C MET A 1 2.25 29.38 13.32
N ASN A 2 1.10 29.45 12.66
CA ASN A 2 0.14 28.35 12.63
C ASN A 2 0.64 27.40 11.54
N MET A 3 1.22 26.26 11.93
CA MET A 3 1.38 25.16 10.99
C MET A 3 -0.03 24.66 10.69
N GLU A 4 -0.46 24.79 9.44
CA GLU A 4 -1.58 24.00 8.94
C GLU A 4 -1.34 22.54 9.35
N PRO A 5 -2.34 21.83 9.88
CA PRO A 5 -2.16 20.42 10.23
C PRO A 5 -1.72 19.68 8.95
N GLU A 6 -0.56 19.01 9.00
CA GLU A 6 -0.12 18.12 7.93
C GLU A 6 -1.28 17.18 7.58
N GLU A 7 -1.74 17.23 6.33
CA GLU A 7 -2.78 16.33 5.86
C GLU A 7 -2.22 14.91 5.95
N VAL A 8 -2.92 14.05 6.70
CA VAL A 8 -2.50 12.67 6.94
C VAL A 8 -3.52 11.71 6.35
N VAL A 9 -3.01 10.60 5.82
CA VAL A 9 -3.82 9.55 5.22
C VAL A 9 -3.64 8.26 6.01
N ILE A 10 -4.74 7.58 6.31
CA ILE A 10 -4.71 6.24 6.88
C ILE A 10 -4.53 5.25 5.74
N LEU A 11 -3.49 4.42 5.84
CA LEU A 11 -3.16 3.43 4.81
C LEU A 11 -3.09 2.03 5.42
N TYR A 12 -3.51 1.05 4.63
CA TYR A 12 -3.53 -0.37 4.97
C TYR A 12 -2.62 -1.14 4.02
N THR A 13 -1.74 -1.97 4.57
CA THR A 13 -0.90 -2.89 3.79
C THR A 13 -0.68 -4.19 4.55
N PHE A 14 -0.27 -5.25 3.86
CA PHE A 14 -0.21 -6.60 4.41
C PHE A 14 1.13 -7.25 4.09
N PHE A 15 1.81 -7.78 5.11
CA PHE A 15 3.12 -8.41 4.98
C PHE A 15 3.20 -9.72 5.76
N ALA A 16 4.13 -10.59 5.40
CA ALA A 16 4.36 -11.80 6.19
C ALA A 16 4.77 -11.46 7.63
N PRO A 17 4.40 -12.26 8.65
CA PRO A 17 4.62 -11.93 10.07
C PRO A 17 6.06 -11.66 10.49
N HIS A 18 7.04 -12.14 9.72
CA HIS A 18 8.46 -11.98 9.98
C HIS A 18 9.07 -10.73 9.30
N ILE A 19 8.27 -9.96 8.55
CA ILE A 19 8.72 -8.75 7.86
C ILE A 19 8.33 -7.54 8.70
N ASP A 20 9.33 -6.87 9.29
CA ASP A 20 9.17 -5.56 9.91
C ASP A 20 9.50 -4.46 8.91
N ILE A 21 8.47 -3.84 8.33
CA ILE A 21 8.60 -2.82 7.28
C ILE A 21 9.26 -1.52 7.75
N THR A 22 9.52 -1.36 9.05
CA THR A 22 10.26 -0.22 9.61
C THR A 22 11.77 -0.42 9.60
N LYS A 23 12.25 -1.60 9.18
CA LYS A 23 13.65 -2.00 9.21
C LYS A 23 14.25 -2.06 7.80
N GLU A 24 15.53 -1.72 7.69
CA GLU A 24 16.27 -1.84 6.43
C GLU A 24 16.35 -3.29 5.94
N GLU A 25 16.35 -4.24 6.86
CA GLU A 25 16.34 -5.68 6.58
C GLU A 25 15.11 -6.11 5.77
N ALA A 26 13.96 -5.43 5.94
CA ALA A 26 12.77 -5.71 5.14
C ALA A 26 13.02 -5.50 3.65
N LYS A 27 13.88 -4.57 3.25
CA LYS A 27 14.21 -4.38 1.83
C LYS A 27 14.74 -5.65 1.18
N ARG A 28 15.58 -6.41 1.90
CA ARG A 28 16.14 -7.66 1.37
C ARG A 28 15.10 -8.76 1.30
N LEU A 29 14.24 -8.86 2.32
CA LEU A 29 13.17 -9.87 2.39
C LEU A 29 12.07 -9.64 1.33
N LEU A 30 11.90 -8.39 0.88
CA LEU A 30 10.95 -8.03 -0.17
C LEU A 30 11.50 -8.20 -1.60
N LEU A 31 12.81 -8.47 -1.74
CA LEU A 31 13.49 -8.67 -3.02
C LEU A 31 13.92 -10.14 -3.21
N THR A 32 13.07 -11.06 -2.75
CA THR A 32 13.34 -12.50 -2.69
C THR A 32 13.17 -13.21 -4.02
N THR A 33 12.39 -12.65 -4.96
CA THR A 33 12.19 -13.23 -6.30
C THR A 33 12.68 -12.29 -7.42
N PRO A 34 13.06 -12.83 -8.60
CA PRO A 34 13.41 -12.02 -9.76
C PRO A 34 12.31 -11.05 -10.19
N GLU A 35 11.05 -11.46 -10.09
CA GLU A 35 9.88 -10.65 -10.46
C GLU A 35 9.75 -9.43 -9.54
N LEU A 36 9.92 -9.63 -8.23
CA LEU A 36 9.89 -8.54 -7.24
C LEU A 36 11.06 -7.58 -7.45
N ARG A 37 12.25 -8.08 -7.80
CA ARG A 37 13.40 -7.24 -8.15
C ARG A 37 13.15 -6.41 -9.40
N LYS A 38 12.60 -7.01 -10.46
CA LYS A 38 12.24 -6.28 -11.68
C LYS A 38 11.22 -5.17 -11.37
N LYS A 39 10.18 -5.49 -10.60
CA LYS A 39 9.17 -4.51 -10.17
C LYS A 39 9.80 -3.37 -9.35
N ALA A 40 10.75 -3.66 -8.46
CA ALA A 40 11.44 -2.65 -7.69
C ALA A 40 12.31 -1.72 -8.55
N ILE A 41 12.94 -2.25 -9.61
CA ILE A 41 13.69 -1.43 -10.58
C ILE A 41 12.75 -0.48 -11.33
N GLU A 42 11.64 -0.99 -11.86
CA GLU A 42 10.61 -0.17 -12.55
C GLU A 42 10.04 0.91 -11.61
N GLN A 43 9.80 0.56 -10.35
CA GLN A 43 9.39 1.53 -9.32
C GLN A 43 10.44 2.59 -9.05
N LYS A 44 11.71 2.20 -8.94
CA LYS A 44 12.81 3.13 -8.69
C LYS A 44 12.97 4.13 -9.83
N GLU A 45 12.81 3.70 -11.08
CA GLU A 45 12.89 4.58 -12.25
C GLU A 45 11.82 5.68 -12.23
N VAL A 46 10.61 5.37 -11.76
CA VAL A 46 9.48 6.32 -11.73
C VAL A 46 9.43 7.14 -10.44
N LEU A 47 9.67 6.50 -9.29
CA LEU A 47 9.51 7.11 -7.96
C LEU A 47 10.80 7.74 -7.42
N GLY A 48 11.95 7.33 -7.95
CA GLY A 48 13.27 7.70 -7.41
C GLY A 48 13.58 7.07 -6.05
N TRP A 49 12.80 6.07 -5.62
CA TRP A 49 12.96 5.41 -4.32
C TRP A 49 13.59 4.03 -4.51
N ASP A 50 14.53 3.66 -3.63
CA ASP A 50 15.18 2.35 -3.70
C ASP A 50 14.19 1.19 -3.55
N LEU A 51 13.19 1.36 -2.69
CA LEU A 51 12.09 0.42 -2.53
C LEU A 51 10.84 1.15 -2.06
N SER A 52 9.69 0.64 -2.49
CA SER A 52 8.39 1.14 -2.10
C SER A 52 7.44 0.00 -1.80
N LEU A 53 6.47 0.24 -0.93
CA LEU A 53 5.32 -0.65 -0.74
C LEU A 53 4.08 -0.04 -1.38
N VAL A 54 3.13 -0.92 -1.68
CA VAL A 54 1.77 -0.54 -2.04
C VAL A 54 0.90 -0.67 -0.79
N ALA A 55 0.12 0.37 -0.52
CA ALA A 55 -0.90 0.40 0.52
C ALA A 55 -2.18 1.00 -0.06
N PHE A 56 -3.28 0.86 0.66
CA PHE A 56 -4.59 1.33 0.21
C PHE A 56 -5.25 2.21 1.26
N PRO A 57 -5.97 3.28 0.87
CA PRO A 57 -6.70 4.13 1.80
C PRO A 57 -8.02 3.49 2.26
N ASP A 58 -8.58 2.58 1.46
CA ASP A 58 -9.82 1.87 1.75
C ASP A 58 -9.62 0.36 1.65
N LEU A 59 -10.05 -0.37 2.69
CA LEU A 59 -10.02 -1.83 2.73
C LEU A 59 -11.13 -2.44 1.87
N GLU A 60 -12.26 -1.75 1.70
CA GLU A 60 -13.37 -2.24 0.88
C GLU A 60 -12.92 -2.35 -0.59
N ASP A 61 -12.12 -1.40 -1.08
CA ASP A 61 -11.53 -1.42 -2.42
C ASP A 61 -10.62 -2.63 -2.67
N ILE A 62 -9.93 -3.12 -1.63
CA ILE A 62 -9.07 -4.31 -1.70
C ILE A 62 -9.91 -5.58 -1.83
N THR A 63 -10.96 -5.67 -1.02
CA THR A 63 -11.75 -6.89 -0.81
C THR A 63 -12.85 -7.10 -1.85
N HIS A 64 -13.33 -6.04 -2.51
CA HIS A 64 -14.43 -6.10 -3.48
C HIS A 64 -14.06 -6.55 -4.90
N GLY A 65 -12.86 -7.08 -5.16
CA GLY A 65 -12.63 -7.78 -6.43
C GLY A 65 -11.20 -7.90 -6.97
N CYS A 66 -10.16 -7.58 -6.19
CA CYS A 66 -8.78 -7.70 -6.71
C CYS A 66 -7.82 -8.51 -5.82
N LEU A 67 -8.09 -8.65 -4.52
CA LEU A 67 -7.30 -9.48 -3.61
C LEU A 67 -8.23 -10.46 -2.90
N ASP A 68 -7.99 -11.75 -3.13
CA ASP A 68 -8.68 -12.81 -2.37
C ASP A 68 -8.31 -12.66 -0.89
N VAL A 69 -9.31 -12.44 -0.05
CA VAL A 69 -9.16 -12.19 1.39
C VAL A 69 -8.51 -13.38 2.09
N SER A 70 -8.55 -14.57 1.50
CA SER A 70 -7.83 -15.76 1.99
C SER A 70 -6.31 -15.56 2.08
N PHE A 71 -5.72 -14.63 1.31
CA PHE A 71 -4.31 -14.26 1.43
C PHE A 71 -4.00 -13.57 2.77
N ALA A 72 -4.98 -12.91 3.42
CA ALA A 72 -4.76 -12.18 4.65
C ALA A 72 -4.59 -13.09 5.88
N ASP A 73 -5.07 -14.34 5.83
CA ASP A 73 -5.05 -15.27 6.98
C ASP A 73 -3.63 -15.62 7.48
N ASN A 74 -2.60 -15.38 6.65
CA ASN A 74 -1.19 -15.60 7.01
C ASN A 74 -0.35 -14.31 6.93
N LEU A 75 -0.99 -13.14 6.93
CA LEU A 75 -0.32 -11.84 6.84
C LEU A 75 -0.60 -11.01 8.11
N VAL A 76 0.25 -10.04 8.37
CA VAL A 76 0.05 -8.99 9.36
C VAL A 76 -0.43 -7.75 8.61
N ALA A 77 -1.57 -7.22 9.03
CA ALA A 77 -2.06 -5.93 8.59
C ALA A 77 -1.28 -4.82 9.30
N TRP A 78 -0.69 -3.93 8.53
CA TRP A 78 -0.03 -2.71 8.99
C TRP A 78 -0.96 -1.54 8.71
N ILE A 79 -1.32 -0.82 9.76
CA ILE A 79 -2.16 0.37 9.69
C ILE A 79 -1.27 1.58 9.94
N LEU A 80 -1.16 2.43 8.92
CA LEU A 80 -0.23 3.54 8.87
C LEU A 80 -0.98 4.87 8.86
N ARG A 81 -0.40 5.90 9.47
CA ARG A 81 -0.81 7.31 9.38
C ARG A 81 0.33 8.06 8.71
N VAL A 82 0.23 8.24 7.39
CA VAL A 82 1.31 8.77 6.55
C VAL A 82 0.97 10.20 6.12
N PRO A 83 1.91 11.15 6.18
CA PRO A 83 1.76 12.48 5.59
C PRO A 83 1.44 12.39 4.09
N ALA A 84 0.51 13.20 3.59
CA ALA A 84 0.05 13.14 2.21
C ALA A 84 1.18 13.42 1.18
N ASP A 85 2.16 14.24 1.54
CA ASP A 85 3.32 14.58 0.71
C ASP A 85 4.35 13.42 0.56
N GLU A 86 4.30 12.48 1.50
CA GLU A 86 5.10 11.23 1.50
C GLU A 86 4.44 10.11 0.67
N ILE A 87 3.29 10.36 0.05
CA ILE A 87 2.55 9.41 -0.77
C ILE A 87 2.72 9.73 -2.26
N ARG A 88 2.76 8.67 -3.08
CA ARG A 88 2.52 8.76 -4.53
C ARG A 88 1.32 7.92 -4.89
N TRP A 89 0.32 8.52 -5.54
CA TRP A 89 -0.94 7.86 -5.87
C TRP A 89 -0.86 7.18 -7.23
N ALA A 90 -1.42 5.98 -7.33
CA ALA A 90 -1.50 5.24 -8.57
C ALA A 90 -2.82 4.49 -8.75
N ALA A 91 -3.21 4.29 -10.01
CA ALA A 91 -4.38 3.52 -10.41
C ALA A 91 -4.06 2.02 -10.42
N PHE A 92 -4.58 1.29 -9.44
CA PHE A 92 -4.18 -0.10 -9.17
C PHE A 92 -4.57 -1.08 -10.29
N LYS A 93 -5.79 -1.00 -10.82
CA LYS A 93 -6.26 -1.89 -11.90
C LYS A 93 -5.48 -1.65 -13.18
N MET A 94 -5.19 -0.39 -13.53
CA MET A 94 -4.32 -0.07 -14.66
C MET A 94 -2.94 -0.74 -14.54
N GLN A 95 -2.33 -0.72 -13.34
CA GLN A 95 -1.04 -1.38 -13.11
C GLN A 95 -1.11 -2.90 -13.27
N ILE A 96 -2.07 -3.59 -12.61
CA ILE A 96 -2.16 -5.05 -12.67
C ILE A 96 -2.56 -5.54 -14.07
N GLN A 97 -3.36 -4.77 -14.80
CA GLN A 97 -3.78 -5.08 -16.17
C GLN A 97 -2.76 -4.65 -17.22
N LYS A 98 -1.66 -4.00 -16.83
CA LYS A 98 -0.62 -3.44 -17.72
C LYS A 98 -1.20 -2.53 -18.80
N LYS A 99 -2.18 -1.70 -18.42
CA LYS A 99 -2.80 -0.70 -19.29
C LYS A 99 -1.89 0.52 -19.37
N GLY A 100 -1.00 0.54 -20.35
CA GLY A 100 -0.02 1.61 -20.55
C GLY A 100 1.30 1.36 -19.82
N SER A 101 2.17 2.37 -19.83
CA SER A 101 3.44 2.35 -19.11
C SER A 101 3.23 2.54 -17.61
N PHE A 102 4.17 2.05 -16.79
CA PHE A 102 4.08 2.17 -15.33
C PHE A 102 3.96 3.63 -14.86
N ALA A 103 4.68 4.55 -15.51
CA ALA A 103 4.64 5.98 -15.20
C ALA A 103 3.26 6.62 -15.44
N GLU A 104 2.52 6.17 -16.47
CA GLU A 104 1.18 6.69 -16.80
C GLU A 104 0.10 6.26 -15.80
N THR A 105 0.44 5.39 -14.85
CA THR A 105 -0.49 4.96 -13.80
C THR A 105 -0.48 5.84 -12.57
N PHE A 106 0.40 6.86 -12.49
CA PHE A 106 0.53 7.75 -11.34
C PHE A 106 -0.25 9.05 -11.52
N PHE A 107 -0.87 9.51 -10.43
CA PHE A 107 -1.72 10.70 -10.39
C PHE A 107 -1.37 11.58 -9.18
N SER A 108 -1.83 12.84 -9.20
CA SER A 108 -1.62 13.80 -8.12
C SER A 108 -2.36 13.44 -6.84
N ASP A 109 -3.52 12.80 -6.97
CA ASP A 109 -4.46 12.59 -5.87
C ASP A 109 -5.35 11.37 -6.13
N GLN A 110 -5.95 10.88 -5.04
CA GLN A 110 -6.86 9.73 -5.08
C GLN A 110 -8.18 10.03 -5.82
N GLU A 111 -8.64 11.28 -5.83
CA GLU A 111 -9.95 11.64 -6.41
C GLU A 111 -9.91 11.52 -7.93
N THR A 112 -8.82 11.94 -8.56
CA THR A 112 -8.59 11.76 -10.00
C THR A 112 -8.72 10.28 -10.39
N ILE A 113 -8.18 9.37 -9.58
CA ILE A 113 -8.23 7.92 -9.83
C ILE A 113 -9.66 7.38 -9.69
N ARG A 114 -10.41 7.86 -8.68
CA ARG A 114 -11.82 7.46 -8.46
C ARG A 114 -12.73 7.81 -9.64
N HIS A 115 -12.39 8.84 -10.42
CA HIS A 115 -13.11 9.18 -11.66
C HIS A 115 -12.77 8.25 -12.84
N LEU A 116 -11.72 7.42 -12.75
CA LEU A 116 -11.23 6.51 -13.81
C LEU A 116 -11.70 5.05 -13.70
N PRO A 117 -12.91 4.81 -13.15
CA PRO A 117 -13.32 3.52 -12.58
C PRO A 117 -12.24 2.61 -11.96
N ASP A 118 -11.23 3.19 -11.31
CA ASP A 118 -10.07 2.48 -10.77
C ASP A 118 -9.97 2.61 -9.23
N ILE A 119 -9.11 1.78 -8.62
CA ILE A 119 -8.84 1.76 -7.19
C ILE A 119 -7.58 2.59 -6.91
N PRO A 120 -7.65 3.63 -6.07
CA PRO A 120 -6.47 4.36 -5.66
C PRO A 120 -5.59 3.50 -4.75
N CYS A 121 -4.34 3.33 -5.13
CA CYS A 121 -3.31 2.77 -4.25
C CYS A 121 -2.22 3.81 -3.97
N ALA A 122 -1.68 3.75 -2.77
CA ALA A 122 -0.61 4.60 -2.28
C ALA A 122 0.72 3.86 -2.35
N TYR A 123 1.71 4.52 -2.91
CA TYR A 123 3.10 4.12 -2.83
C TYR A 123 3.80 4.89 -1.72
N VAL A 124 4.50 4.16 -0.84
CA VAL A 124 5.26 4.73 0.28
C VAL A 124 6.66 4.12 0.32
N ARG A 125 7.68 4.95 0.60
CA ARG A 125 9.08 4.51 0.68
C ARG A 125 9.29 3.53 1.84
N ILE A 126 10.12 2.51 1.61
CA ILE A 126 10.63 1.61 2.67
C ILE A 126 12.08 2.01 3.01
N PRO A 127 12.48 1.98 4.30
CA PRO A 127 11.68 1.61 5.46
C PRO A 127 10.63 2.65 5.80
N ILE A 128 9.49 2.17 6.33
CA ILE A 128 8.45 3.02 6.89
C ILE A 128 8.99 3.66 8.17
N ARG A 129 8.72 4.97 8.37
CA ARG A 129 9.10 5.63 9.61
C ARG A 129 8.27 5.06 10.77
N PRO A 130 8.89 4.63 11.90
CA PRO A 130 8.16 4.02 13.01
C PRO A 130 7.01 4.88 13.53
N GLU A 131 7.16 6.20 13.54
CA GLU A 131 6.13 7.16 13.98
C GLU A 131 4.87 7.17 13.09
N TRP A 132 4.94 6.63 11.87
CA TRP A 132 3.78 6.49 10.99
C TRP A 132 2.98 5.22 11.29
N VAL A 133 3.51 4.28 12.08
CA VAL A 133 2.82 3.03 12.40
C VAL A 133 1.81 3.28 13.51
N LEU A 134 0.51 3.21 13.20
CA LEU A 134 -0.53 3.31 14.22
C LEU A 134 -0.67 2.01 15.01
N ARG A 135 -0.73 0.88 14.28
CA ARG A 135 -0.78 -0.46 14.88
C ARG A 135 -0.53 -1.53 13.82
N THR A 136 -0.15 -2.70 14.30
CA THR A 136 -0.23 -3.95 13.55
C THR A 136 -1.43 -4.76 14.05
N ALA A 137 -2.09 -5.47 13.16
CA ALA A 137 -3.15 -6.40 13.49
C ALA A 137 -2.90 -7.72 12.77
N TYR A 138 -2.99 -8.83 13.51
CA TYR A 138 -3.10 -10.14 12.89
C TYR A 138 -4.57 -10.31 12.53
N PRO A 139 -4.92 -10.40 11.23
CA PRO A 139 -6.25 -10.83 10.85
C PRO A 139 -6.53 -12.12 11.62
N ALA A 140 -7.49 -12.10 12.54
CA ALA A 140 -8.17 -13.34 12.87
C ALA A 140 -8.76 -13.89 11.55
N LYS A 141 -9.16 -15.17 11.49
CA LYS A 141 -9.87 -15.81 10.35
C LYS A 141 -11.18 -15.12 9.91
N SER A 142 -11.40 -13.90 10.37
CA SER A 142 -12.58 -13.09 10.33
C SER A 142 -12.16 -11.61 10.38
N LEU A 143 -11.53 -11.09 9.32
CA LEU A 143 -11.60 -9.64 9.06
C LEU A 143 -13.04 -9.21 8.70
N LEU A 144 -13.91 -10.18 8.34
CA LEU A 144 -15.26 -9.94 7.82
C LEU A 144 -16.42 -10.52 8.66
N ALA A 145 -16.21 -11.42 9.64
CA ALA A 145 -17.35 -11.98 10.40
C ALA A 145 -17.93 -11.04 11.47
N GLY A 146 -17.56 -9.75 11.44
CA GLY A 146 -18.23 -8.69 12.19
C GLY A 146 -19.54 -8.19 11.55
N ARG A 147 -19.92 -8.62 10.35
CA ARG A 147 -21.20 -8.25 9.70
C ARG A 147 -22.26 -9.36 9.72
N GLY A 148 -22.25 -10.21 10.74
CA GLY A 148 -23.25 -11.26 10.90
C GLY A 148 -23.72 -11.37 12.33
N SER A 149 -24.49 -10.37 12.81
CA SER A 149 -25.50 -10.43 13.89
C SER A 149 -25.75 -9.02 14.45
N ALA A 150 -26.61 -8.25 13.79
CA ALA A 150 -27.44 -7.21 14.40
C ALA A 150 -28.88 -7.46 13.95
#